data_AF-A0A933FXL4-F1
#
_entry.id   AF-A0A933FXL4-F1
#
_cell.length_a   1.000
_cell.length_b   1.000
_cell.length_c   1.000
_cell.angle_alpha   90.00
_cell.angle_beta   90.00
_cell.angle_gamma   90.00
#
_symmetry.space_group_name_H-M   'P 1'
#
loop_
_entity.id
_entity.type
_entity.pdbx_description
1 polymer ?
#
loop_
_entity_poly.entity_id
_entity_poly.type
_entity_poly.pdbx_seq_one_letter_code
_entity_poly.pdbx_strand_id
1 'polypeptide(L)'
;MLKISGPTLILIGVIHTLFGLIGGYSTWKEMAQIGFIDSVGSRIPHSSMIFWFTFVGPMTILIGHLCVRIEGILQRPLPLFIGIELFILSTIGVVLDGPDSGFWLVLATAVNMIVAGKRAQNASIASVQ
;
A
#
# COMPACT_ATOMS: atom_id res chain seq x y z
N MET A 1 -15.46 0.64 -16.52
CA MET A 1 -14.01 0.78 -16.24
C MET A 1 -13.64 -0.19 -15.14
N LEU A 2 -12.53 -0.91 -15.27
CA LEU A 2 -12.08 -1.90 -14.28
C LEU A 2 -11.69 -1.18 -12.96
N LYS A 3 -12.41 -1.48 -11.87
CA LYS A 3 -12.18 -0.97 -10.50
C LYS A 3 -11.06 -1.78 -9.83
N ILE A 4 -9.85 -1.68 -10.39
CA ILE A 4 -8.72 -2.54 -9.98
C ILE A 4 -7.81 -1.90 -8.92
N SER A 5 -7.94 -0.59 -8.66
CA SER A 5 -7.09 0.12 -7.69
C SER A 5 -7.16 -0.51 -6.30
N GLY A 6 -8.38 -0.70 -5.78
CA GLY A 6 -8.60 -1.32 -4.47
C GLY A 6 -8.11 -2.78 -4.39
N PRO A 7 -8.50 -3.66 -5.33
CA PRO A 7 -8.01 -5.04 -5.37
C PRO A 7 -6.48 -5.14 -5.48
N THR A 8 -5.83 -4.26 -6.24
CA THR A 8 -4.36 -4.22 -6.34
C THR A 8 -3.72 -3.85 -5.01
N LEU A 9 -4.25 -2.85 -4.28
CA LEU A 9 -3.76 -2.51 -2.94
C LEU A 9 -3.93 -3.68 -1.95
N ILE A 10 -5.06 -4.39 -2.00
CA ILE A 10 -5.27 -5.59 -1.19
C ILE A 10 -4.21 -6.65 -1.49
N LEU A 11 -3.96 -6.95 -2.77
CA LEU A 11 -2.97 -7.93 -3.17
C LEU A 11 -1.56 -7.54 -2.70
N ILE A 12 -1.16 -6.27 -2.89
CA ILE A 12 0.13 -5.76 -2.42
C ILE A 12 0.24 -5.93 -0.90
N GLY A 13 -0.78 -5.51 -0.15
CA GLY A 13 -0.79 -5.62 1.30
C GLY A 13 -0.72 -7.06 1.79
N VAL A 14 -1.39 -8.01 1.12
CA VAL A 14 -1.30 -9.45 1.42
C VAL A 14 0.13 -9.96 1.20
N ILE A 15 0.73 -9.68 0.04
CA ILE A 15 2.10 -10.10 -0.27
C ILE A 15 3.09 -9.53 0.76
N HIS A 16 2.95 -8.24 1.10
CA HIS A 16 3.83 -7.54 2.04
C HIS A 16 3.71 -8.13 3.46
N THR A 17 2.48 -8.42 3.90
CA THR A 17 2.22 -9.06 5.20
C THR A 17 2.83 -10.45 5.26
N LEU A 18 2.62 -11.27 4.22
CA LEU A 18 3.16 -12.64 4.16
C LEU A 18 4.68 -12.64 4.14
N PHE A 19 5.30 -11.70 3.43
CA PHE A 19 6.75 -11.55 3.40
C PHE A 19 7.31 -11.25 4.80
N GLY A 20 6.72 -10.31 5.54
CA GLY A 20 7.14 -10.01 6.91
C GLY A 20 6.91 -11.16 7.90
N LEU A 21 5.77 -11.86 7.79
CA LEU A 21 5.45 -12.97 8.68
C LEU A 21 6.33 -14.21 8.44
N ILE A 22 6.49 -14.61 7.18
CA ILE A 22 7.22 -15.83 6.81
C ILE A 22 8.73 -15.57 6.80
N GLY A 23 9.15 -14.47 6.16
CA GLY A 23 10.56 -14.09 6.08
C GLY A 23 11.16 -13.69 7.43
N GLY A 24 10.33 -13.17 8.35
CA GLY A 24 10.74 -12.76 9.69
C GLY A 24 10.65 -13.85 10.76
N TYR A 25 10.45 -15.12 10.42
CA TYR A 25 10.16 -16.17 11.41
C TYR A 25 11.17 -16.24 12.57
N SER A 26 12.48 -16.17 12.27
CA SER A 26 13.53 -16.17 13.29
C SER A 26 13.44 -14.94 14.20
N THR A 27 13.21 -13.76 13.62
CA THR A 27 13.01 -12.49 14.34
C THR A 27 11.77 -12.54 15.24
N TRP A 28 10.64 -13.09 14.76
CA TRP A 28 9.43 -13.27 15.55
C TRP A 28 9.65 -14.22 16.74
N LYS A 29 10.39 -15.30 16.51
CA LYS A 29 10.76 -16.24 17.57
C LYS A 29 11.62 -15.57 18.65
N GLU A 30 12.58 -14.75 18.25
CA GLU A 30 13.44 -14.01 19.18
C GLU A 30 12.66 -12.97 19.97
N MET A 31 11.77 -12.20 19.31
CA MET A 31 10.85 -11.28 19.99
C MET A 31 9.96 -12.01 21.00
N ALA A 32 9.46 -13.19 20.66
CA ALA A 32 8.65 -13.99 21.58
C ALA A 32 9.44 -14.47 22.81
N GLN A 33 10.74 -14.74 22.65
CA GLN A 33 11.62 -15.17 23.75
C GLN A 33 11.95 -14.04 24.72
N ILE A 34 12.15 -12.82 24.22
CA ILE A 34 12.49 -11.65 25.07
C ILE A 34 11.25 -10.85 25.52
N GLY A 35 10.09 -11.12 24.92
CA GLY A 35 8.85 -10.37 25.09
C GLY A 35 8.66 -9.31 23.98
N PHE A 36 7.42 -9.09 23.55
CA PHE A 36 7.11 -8.17 22.42
C PHE A 36 7.14 -6.68 22.78
N ILE A 37 7.08 -6.34 24.05
CA ILE A 37 7.12 -4.93 24.48
C ILE A 37 8.55 -4.41 24.30
N ASP A 38 8.72 -3.30 23.58
CA ASP A 38 10.03 -2.69 23.29
C ASP A 38 11.01 -3.63 22.55
N SER A 39 10.49 -4.57 21.75
CA SER A 39 11.30 -5.56 21.04
C SER A 39 11.74 -5.13 19.64
N VAL A 40 11.18 -4.04 19.11
CA VAL A 40 11.50 -3.49 17.79
C VAL A 40 12.65 -2.50 17.92
N GLY A 41 13.77 -2.73 17.23
CA GLY A 41 14.92 -1.83 17.26
C GLY A 41 16.26 -2.56 17.14
N SER A 42 17.33 -1.95 17.63
CA SER A 42 18.70 -2.47 17.43
C SER A 42 19.02 -3.77 18.18
N ARG A 43 18.16 -4.21 19.11
CA ARG A 43 18.40 -5.40 19.95
C ARG A 43 18.25 -6.71 19.19
N ILE A 44 17.28 -6.77 18.28
CA ILE A 44 17.00 -7.94 17.45
C ILE A 44 17.31 -7.57 16.00
N PRO A 45 18.22 -8.30 15.31
CA PRO A 45 18.53 -8.07 13.91
C PRO A 45 17.26 -8.04 13.04
N HIS A 46 17.18 -7.05 12.15
CA HIS A 46 16.09 -6.88 11.18
C HIS A 46 14.67 -6.66 11.78
N SER A 47 14.53 -6.55 13.10
CA SER A 47 13.24 -6.36 13.77
C SER A 47 12.43 -5.18 13.25
N SER A 48 13.07 -4.04 13.00
CA SER A 48 12.41 -2.87 12.42
C SER A 48 11.85 -3.14 11.04
N MET A 49 12.62 -3.80 10.17
CA MET A 49 12.18 -4.15 8.81
C MET A 49 10.98 -5.10 8.86
N ILE A 50 11.10 -6.19 9.63
CA ILE A 50 10.03 -7.19 9.78
C ILE A 50 8.75 -6.56 10.35
N PHE A 51 8.88 -5.67 11.34
CA PHE A 51 7.77 -4.90 11.86
C PHE A 51 7.08 -4.07 10.77
N TRP A 52 7.84 -3.31 9.98
CA TRP A 52 7.27 -2.47 8.92
C TRP A 52 6.55 -3.31 7.86
N PHE A 53 7.15 -4.41 7.40
CA PHE A 53 6.49 -5.31 6.44
C PHE A 53 5.17 -5.88 6.98
N THR A 54 5.16 -6.29 8.25
CA THR A 54 3.98 -6.91 8.87
C THR A 54 2.92 -5.89 9.31
N PHE A 55 3.28 -4.64 9.60
CA PHE A 55 2.34 -3.61 10.03
C PHE A 55 1.76 -2.81 8.87
N VAL A 56 2.59 -2.45 7.88
CA VAL A 56 2.16 -1.69 6.70
C VAL A 56 1.27 -2.55 5.80
N GLY A 57 1.51 -3.86 5.72
CA GLY A 57 0.70 -4.78 4.93
C GLY A 57 -0.80 -4.74 5.28
N PRO A 58 -1.20 -5.02 6.54
CA PRO A 58 -2.59 -4.93 6.97
C PRO A 58 -3.21 -3.54 6.83
N MET A 59 -2.44 -2.46 7.08
CA MET A 59 -2.91 -1.09 6.81
C MET A 59 -3.23 -0.89 5.32
N THR A 60 -2.38 -1.40 4.43
CA THR A 60 -2.59 -1.34 2.98
C THR A 60 -3.80 -2.16 2.54
N ILE A 61 -4.03 -3.34 3.14
CA ILE A 61 -5.23 -4.15 2.92
C ILE A 61 -6.49 -3.38 3.33
N LEU A 62 -6.48 -2.76 4.51
CA LEU A 62 -7.59 -1.94 5.02
C LEU A 62 -7.92 -0.81 4.04
N ILE A 63 -6.91 -0.06 3.60
CA ILE A 63 -7.06 1.02 2.61
C ILE A 63 -7.61 0.45 1.30
N GLY A 64 -7.09 -0.69 0.83
CA GLY A 64 -7.59 -1.35 -0.37
C GLY A 64 -9.07 -1.72 -0.30
N HIS A 65 -9.54 -2.23 0.84
CA HIS A 65 -10.97 -2.48 1.08
C HIS A 65 -11.80 -1.19 1.08
N LEU A 66 -11.30 -0.12 1.69
CA LEU A 66 -11.94 1.19 1.64
C LEU A 66 -12.05 1.70 0.20
N CYS A 67 -10.99 1.59 -0.60
CA CYS A 67 -10.99 1.93 -2.02
C CYS A 67 -12.05 1.13 -2.80
N VAL A 68 -12.11 -0.19 -2.63
CA VAL A 68 -13.15 -1.04 -3.25
C VAL A 68 -14.54 -0.55 -2.88
N ARG A 69 -14.77 -0.26 -1.59
CA ARG A 69 -16.09 0.18 -1.11
C ARG A 69 -16.47 1.55 -1.69
N ILE A 70 -15.55 2.51 -1.71
CA ILE A 70 -15.78 3.86 -2.23
C ILE A 70 -16.04 3.83 -3.74
N GLU A 71 -15.21 3.11 -4.52
CA GLU A 71 -15.44 2.95 -5.97
C GLU A 71 -16.77 2.23 -6.24
N GLY A 72 -17.17 1.31 -5.36
CA GLY A 72 -18.48 0.67 -5.34
C GLY A 72 -19.62 1.68 -5.19
N ILE A 73 -19.57 2.54 -4.16
CA ILE A 73 -20.60 3.55 -3.87
C ILE A 73 -20.66 4.61 -4.97
N LEU A 74 -19.51 5.14 -5.39
CA LEU A 74 -19.43 6.24 -6.35
C LEU A 74 -19.80 5.81 -7.78
N GLN A 75 -19.72 4.51 -8.10
CA GLN A 75 -19.83 3.97 -9.46
C GLN A 75 -18.87 4.63 -10.47
N ARG A 76 -17.78 5.22 -9.98
CA ARG A 76 -16.69 5.82 -10.75
C ARG A 76 -15.35 5.51 -10.06
N PRO A 77 -14.22 5.67 -10.77
CA PRO A 77 -12.90 5.58 -10.15
C PRO A 77 -12.74 6.58 -8.99
N LEU A 78 -11.74 6.33 -8.15
CA LEU A 78 -11.36 7.27 -7.10
C LEU A 78 -10.98 8.64 -7.68
N PRO A 79 -11.18 9.73 -6.91
CA PRO A 79 -10.75 11.07 -7.32
C PRO A 79 -9.26 11.13 -7.68
N LEU A 80 -8.92 11.94 -8.68
CA LEU A 80 -7.56 12.09 -9.19
C LEU A 80 -6.53 12.43 -8.10
N PHE A 81 -6.89 13.27 -7.13
CA PHE A 81 -5.98 13.71 -6.09
C PHE A 81 -5.45 12.55 -5.23
N ILE A 82 -6.28 11.52 -4.97
CA ILE A 82 -5.87 10.32 -4.21
C ILE A 82 -4.71 9.61 -4.93
N GLY A 83 -4.78 9.48 -6.25
CA GLY A 83 -3.71 8.87 -7.05
C GLY A 83 -2.42 9.70 -7.02
N ILE A 84 -2.53 11.03 -7.02
CA ILE A 84 -1.38 11.95 -6.95
C ILE A 84 -0.71 11.88 -5.57
N GLU A 85 -1.48 11.95 -4.48
CA GLU A 85 -0.96 11.83 -3.12
C GLU A 85 -0.25 10.49 -2.92
N LEU A 86 -0.86 9.39 -3.38
CA LEU A 86 -0.25 8.07 -3.30
C LEU A 86 1.04 7.97 -4.13
N PHE A 87 1.08 8.62 -5.30
CA PHE A 87 2.28 8.67 -6.14
C PHE A 87 3.41 9.40 -5.42
N ILE A 88 3.15 10.59 -4.87
CA ILE A 88 4.14 11.38 -4.13
C ILE A 88 4.68 10.60 -2.94
N LEU A 89 3.79 10.03 -2.11
CA LEU A 89 4.18 9.24 -0.94
C LEU A 89 5.04 8.04 -1.33
N SER A 90 4.64 7.32 -2.39
CA SER A 90 5.38 6.14 -2.85
C SER A 90 6.73 6.52 -3.47
N THR A 91 6.83 7.66 -4.16
CA THR A 91 8.10 8.17 -4.68
C THR A 91 9.04 8.52 -3.54
N ILE A 92 8.55 9.20 -2.50
CA ILE A 92 9.34 9.51 -1.30
C ILE A 92 9.85 8.21 -0.67
N GLY A 93 8.98 7.21 -0.51
CA GLY A 93 9.35 5.90 0.02
C GLY A 93 10.46 5.21 -0.79
N VAL A 94 10.32 5.14 -2.13
CA VAL A 94 11.34 4.55 -3.00
C VAL A 94 12.67 5.31 -2.93
N VAL A 95 12.64 6.64 -2.85
CA VAL A 95 13.85 7.47 -2.82
C VAL A 95 14.58 7.35 -1.47
N LEU A 96 13.83 7.31 -0.37
CA LEU A 96 14.42 7.32 0.98
C LEU A 96 14.82 5.92 1.47
N ASP A 97 14.05 4.88 1.12
CA ASP A 97 14.22 3.52 1.62
C ASP A 97 14.75 2.55 0.55
N GLY A 98 14.91 3.04 -0.69
CA GLY A 98 15.44 2.24 -1.81
C GLY A 98 14.44 1.24 -2.39
N PRO A 99 14.88 0.40 -3.34
CA PRO A 99 14.01 -0.54 -4.06
C PRO A 99 13.51 -1.70 -3.19
N ASP A 100 14.22 -2.04 -2.12
CA ASP A 100 13.88 -3.17 -1.23
C ASP A 100 12.64 -2.91 -0.37
N SER A 101 12.24 -1.64 -0.24
CA SER A 101 11.09 -1.16 0.53
C SER A 101 9.72 -1.63 0.01
N GLY A 102 9.62 -2.06 -1.25
CA GLY A 102 8.37 -2.45 -1.88
C GLY A 102 7.44 -1.28 -2.29
N PHE A 103 7.80 -0.02 -2.02
CA PHE A 103 7.01 1.16 -2.42
C PHE A 103 6.80 1.28 -3.94
N TRP A 104 7.68 0.65 -4.73
CA TRP A 104 7.55 0.62 -6.19
C TRP A 104 6.29 -0.12 -6.68
N LEU A 105 5.76 -1.10 -5.92
CA LEU A 105 4.48 -1.75 -6.23
C LEU A 105 3.30 -0.78 -6.06
N VAL A 106 3.40 0.11 -5.07
CA VAL A 106 2.38 1.13 -4.79
C VAL A 106 2.43 2.22 -5.86
N LEU A 107 3.62 2.57 -6.40
CA LEU A 107 3.75 3.50 -7.53
C LEU A 107 2.94 3.06 -8.76
N ALA A 108 3.03 1.77 -9.13
CA ALA A 108 2.26 1.23 -10.25
C ALA A 108 0.74 1.40 -10.03
N THR A 109 0.28 1.18 -8.80
CA THR A 109 -1.12 1.40 -8.41
C THR A 109 -1.52 2.87 -8.47
N ALA A 110 -0.65 3.77 -8.01
CA ALA A 110 -0.87 5.20 -8.04
C ALA A 110 -0.98 5.74 -9.48
N VAL A 111 -0.11 5.30 -10.39
CA VAL A 111 -0.19 5.65 -11.81
C VAL A 111 -1.52 5.21 -12.41
N ASN A 112 -1.96 3.99 -12.11
CA ASN A 112 -3.27 3.51 -12.58
C ASN A 112 -4.44 4.37 -12.05
N MET A 113 -4.41 4.75 -10.77
CA MET A 113 -5.41 5.65 -10.17
C MET A 113 -5.42 7.02 -10.86
N ILE A 114 -4.26 7.59 -11.18
CA ILE A 114 -4.12 8.86 -11.90
C ILE A 114 -4.73 8.77 -13.29
N VAL A 115 -4.38 7.73 -14.05
CA VAL A 115 -4.90 7.52 -15.42
C VAL A 115 -6.41 7.35 -15.41
N ALA A 116 -6.94 6.55 -14.47
CA ALA A 116 -8.38 6.35 -14.31
C ALA A 116 -9.11 7.64 -13.92
N GLY A 117 -8.56 8.41 -12.98
CA GLY A 117 -9.11 9.69 -12.53
C GLY A 117 -9.16 10.75 -13.64
N LYS A 118 -8.06 10.90 -14.41
CA LYS A 118 -8.02 11.84 -15.56
C LYS A 118 -9.06 11.49 -16.62
N ARG A 119 -9.21 10.21 -16.96
CA ARG A 119 -10.21 9.75 -17.93
C ARG A 119 -11.64 10.07 -17.48
N ALA A 120 -11.94 9.82 -16.20
CA ALA A 120 -13.26 10.11 -15.64
C ALA A 120 -13.56 11.62 -15.63
N GLN A 121 -12.58 12.46 -15.27
CA GLN A 121 -12.72 13.92 -15.30
C GLN A 121 -12.98 14.43 -16.72
N ASN A 122 -12.20 13.99 -17.71
CA ASN A 122 -12.36 14.41 -19.10
C ASN A 122 -13.73 14.01 -19.66
N ALA A 123 -14.22 12.80 -19.34
CA ALA A 123 -15.56 12.36 -19.74
C ALA A 123 -16.67 13.22 -19.14
N SER A 124 -16.53 13.65 -17.87
CA SER A 124 -17.50 14.54 -17.23
C SER A 124 -17.53 15.94 -17.85
N ILE A 125 -16.38 16.47 -18.28
CA ILE A 125 -16.29 17.77 -18.97
C ILE A 125 -16.97 17.68 -20.34
N ALA A 126 -16.71 16.62 -21.10
CA ALA A 126 -17.29 16.43 -22.42
C ALA A 126 -18.82 16.27 -22.40
N SER A 127 -19.40 15.74 -21.31
CA SER A 127 -20.86 15.61 -21.18
C SER A 127 -21.60 16.91 -20.85
N VAL A 128 -20.88 17.98 -20.50
CA VAL A 128 -21.46 19.31 -20.18
C VAL A 128 -21.39 20.26 -21.38
N GLN A 129 -20.63 19.90 -22.42
CA GLN A 129 -20.51 20.64 -23.69
C GLN A 129 -21.53 20.14 -24.70
#